data_AF-R5Q6P7-F1
#
_entry.id   AF-R5Q6P7-F1
#
_cell.length_a   1.000
_cell.length_b   1.000
_cell.length_c   1.000
_cell.angle_alpha   90.00
_cell.angle_beta   90.00
_cell.angle_gamma   90.00
#
_symmetry.space_group_name_H-M   'P 1'
#
loop_
_entity.id
_entity.type
_entity.pdbx_description
1 polymer ?
#
loop_
_entity_poly.entity_id
_entity_poly.type
_entity_poly.pdbx_seq_one_letter_code
_entity_poly.pdbx_strand_id
1 'polypeptide(L)' 'MTADIRKTKIVSLKLDDPLYSQLETQAVENGETINDLIRRLLGESMESWCDYCETVRRLSDEEERSLHIW' A
#
# COMPACT_ATOMS: atom_id res chain seq x y z
N MET A 1 -25.63 16.31 12.52
CA MET A 1 -24.23 15.83 12.36
C MET A 1 -24.26 14.31 12.44
N THR A 2 -24.48 13.63 11.31
CA THR A 2 -24.49 12.16 11.26
C THR A 2 -23.06 11.68 11.17
N ALA A 3 -22.52 11.19 12.28
CA ALA A 3 -21.22 10.54 12.31
C ALA A 3 -21.31 9.29 11.41
N ASP A 4 -20.59 9.33 10.28
CA ASP A 4 -20.37 8.18 9.43
C ASP A 4 -19.45 7.22 10.19
N ILE A 5 -20.06 6.34 11.00
CA ILE A 5 -19.35 5.29 11.73
C ILE A 5 -18.90 4.28 10.66
N ARG A 6 -17.78 4.59 10.00
CA ARG A 6 -17.09 3.66 9.10
C ARG A 6 -16.88 2.38 9.86
N LYS A 7 -17.54 1.29 9.42
CA LYS A 7 -17.38 -0.06 9.97
C LYS A 7 -15.91 -0.47 9.82
N THR A 8 -15.10 -0.20 10.84
CA THR A 8 -13.70 -0.61 10.88
C THR A 8 -13.65 -2.12 11.06
N LYS A 9 -13.28 -2.82 9.99
CA LYS A 9 -13.05 -4.26 10.06
C LYS A 9 -11.72 -4.50 10.76
N ILE A 10 -11.75 -5.20 11.89
CA ILE A 10 -10.54 -5.66 12.57
C ILE A 10 -9.99 -6.85 11.79
N VAL A 11 -8.71 -6.79 11.46
CA VAL A 11 -7.99 -7.86 10.74
C VAL A 11 -6.81 -8.28 11.61
N SER A 12 -6.73 -9.57 11.89
CA SER A 12 -5.57 -10.14 12.57
C SER A 12 -4.50 -10.48 11.54
N LEU A 13 -3.31 -9.91 11.71
CA LEU A 13 -2.15 -10.18 10.88
C LEU A 13 -1.21 -11.12 11.64
N LYS A 14 -0.71 -12.14 10.94
CA LYS A 14 0.41 -12.94 11.43
C LYS A 14 1.67 -12.36 10.82
N LEU A 15 2.52 -11.80 11.67
CA LEU A 15 3.83 -11.31 11.32
C LEU A 15 4.86 -12.27 11.91
N ASP A 16 5.96 -12.50 11.20
CA ASP A 16 7.11 -13.17 11.81
C ASP A 16 7.79 -12.24 12.82
N ASP A 17 8.51 -12.84 13.78
CA ASP A 17 9.14 -12.09 14.87
C ASP A 17 10.14 -11.03 14.35
N PRO A 18 11.02 -11.32 13.35
CA PRO A 18 11.92 -10.30 12.81
C PRO A 18 11.19 -9.09 12.20
N LEU A 19 10.13 -9.31 11.43
CA LEU A 19 9.34 -8.25 10.80
C LEU A 19 8.59 -7.45 11.85
N TYR A 20 8.00 -8.12 12.85
CA TYR A 20 7.32 -7.44 13.94
C TYR A 20 8.26 -6.49 14.69
N SER A 21 9.47 -6.96 15.08
CA SER A 21 10.45 -6.13 15.78
C SER A 21 10.93 -4.94 14.94
N GLN A 22 11.08 -5.11 13.62
CA GLN A 22 11.44 -4.00 12.73
C GLN A 22 10.33 -2.94 12.68
N LEU A 23 9.08 -3.37 12.53
CA LEU A 23 7.93 -2.47 12.51
C LEU A 23 7.74 -1.75 13.85
N GLU A 24 7.94 -2.44 14.97
CA GLU A 24 7.86 -1.83 16.30
C GLU A 24 8.94 -0.77 16.49
N THR A 25 10.19 -1.07 16.11
CA THR A 25 11.30 -0.12 16.19
C THR A 25 11.01 1.13 15.37
N GLN A 26 10.59 0.96 14.12
CA GLN A 26 10.27 2.07 13.23
C GLN A 26 9.08 2.90 13.72
N ALA A 27 8.06 2.27 14.30
CA ALA A 27 6.93 2.98 14.87
C ALA A 27 7.36 3.87 16.05
N VAL A 28 8.24 3.35 16.91
CA VAL A 28 8.83 4.12 18.03
C VAL A 28 9.65 5.30 17.52
N GLU A 29 10.52 5.09 16.52
CA GLU A 29 11.32 6.15 15.91
C GLU A 29 10.47 7.26 15.29
N ASN A 30 9.33 6.90 14.70
CA ASN A 30 8.38 7.83 14.09
C ASN A 30 7.42 8.49 15.11
N GLY A 31 7.40 8.03 16.37
CA GLY A 31 6.44 8.48 17.37
C GLY A 31 4.99 8.11 17.06
N GLU A 32 4.75 7.04 16.29
CA GLU A 32 3.43 6.55 15.92
C GLU A 32 3.15 5.16 16.51
N THR A 33 1.88 4.72 16.51
CA THR A 33 1.58 3.34 16.92
C THR A 33 1.91 2.35 15.81
N ILE A 34 2.27 1.11 16.15
CA ILE A 34 2.52 0.06 15.15
C ILE A 34 1.32 -0.15 14.20
N ASN A 35 0.09 0.03 14.69
CA ASN A 35 -1.11 -0.07 13.86
C ASN A 35 -1.21 1.07 12.84
N ASP A 36 -0.86 2.29 13.24
CA ASP A 36 -0.88 3.45 12.34
C ASP A 36 0.22 3.33 11.28
N LEU A 37 1.43 2.91 11.69
CA LEU A 37 2.52 2.59 10.78
C LEU A 37 2.09 1.53 9.75
N ILE A 38 1.57 0.39 10.20
CA ILE A 38 1.13 -0.71 9.30
C ILE A 38 0.05 -0.21 8.34
N ARG A 39 -0.94 0.56 8.81
CA ARG A 39 -1.98 1.11 7.95
C ARG A 39 -1.42 2.03 6.87
N ARG A 40 -0.50 2.90 7.25
CA ARG A 40 0.17 3.82 6.33
C ARG A 40 0.97 3.05 5.28
N LEU A 41 1.82 2.11 5.71
CA LEU A 41 2.62 1.28 4.80
C LEU A 41 1.76 0.47 3.83
N LEU A 42 0.64 -0.10 4.29
CA LEU A 42 -0.30 -0.83 3.42
C LEU A 42 -0.97 0.09 2.40
N GLY A 43 -1.31 1.32 2.79
CA GLY A 43 -1.85 2.33 1.89
C GLY A 43 -0.84 2.73 0.82
N GLU A 44 0.36 3.13 1.24
CA GLU A 44 1.47 3.51 0.35
C GLU A 44 1.84 2.37 -0.63
N SER A 45 1.84 1.13 -0.13
CA SER A 45 2.12 -0.06 -0.96
C SER A 45 1.03 -0.29 -2.02
N MET A 46 -0.23 -0.08 -1.66
CA MET A 46 -1.35 -0.23 -2.61
C MET A 46 -1.31 0.85 -3.69
N GLU A 47 -1.05 2.10 -3.31
CA GLU A 47 -0.90 3.22 -4.25
C GLU A 47 0.27 2.97 -5.21
N SER A 48 1.44 2.62 -4.66
CA SER A 48 2.64 2.30 -5.47
C SER A 48 2.39 1.14 -6.43
N TRP A 49 1.63 0.12 -6.00
CA TRP A 49 1.27 -1.01 -6.86
C TRP A 49 0.33 -0.59 -8.00
N CYS A 50 -0.66 0.25 -7.73
CA CYS A 50 -1.55 0.80 -8.74
C CYS A 50 -0.78 1.61 -9.78
N ASP A 51 0.11 2.50 -9.33
CA ASP A 51 0.94 3.34 -10.21
C ASP A 51 1.87 2.49 -11.10
N TYR A 52 2.46 1.44 -10.52
CA TYR A 52 3.24 0.47 -11.27
C TYR A 52 2.40 -0.20 -12.36
N CYS A 53 1.22 -0.72 -12.01
CA CYS A 53 0.32 -1.38 -12.96
C CYS A 53 -0.13 -0.44 -14.09
N GLU A 54 -0.46 0.81 -13.77
CA GLU A 54 -0.82 1.81 -14.78
C GLU A 54 0.35 2.13 -15.70
N THR A 55 1.55 2.27 -15.15
CA THR A 55 2.76 2.51 -15.93
C THR A 55 3.04 1.36 -16.89
N VAL A 56 2.97 0.11 -16.40
CA VAL A 56 3.15 -1.09 -17.23
C VAL A 56 2.11 -1.14 -18.34
N ARG A 57 0.83 -0.91 -18.01
CA ARG A 57 -0.26 -0.88 -19.01
C ARG A 57 -0.01 0.18 -20.07
N ARG A 58 0.39 1.39 -19.68
CA ARG A 58 0.69 2.48 -20.62
C ARG A 58 1.82 2.11 -21.59
N LEU A 59 2.88 1.46 -21.09
CA LEU A 59 4.00 1.00 -21.92
C LEU A 59 3.55 -0.08 -22.90
N SER A 60 2.72 -1.03 -22.46
CA SER A 60 2.15 -2.05 -23.35
C SER A 60 1.24 -1.45 -24.43
N ASP A 61 0.37 -0.49 -24.08
CA ASP A 61 -0.50 0.19 -25.03
C ASP A 61 0.31 1.01 -26.06
N GLU A 62 1.46 1.59 -25.65
CA GLU A 62 2.37 2.33 -26.53
C GLU A 62 3.13 1.41 -27.49
N GLU A 63 3.56 0.24 -27.01
CA GLU A 63 4.16 -0.81 -27.84
C GLU A 63 3.17 -1.32 -28.91
N GLU A 64 1.91 -1.57 -28.53
CA GLU A 64 0.86 -2.01 -29.45
C GLU A 64 0.53 -0.94 -30.50
N ARG A 65 0.44 0.34 -30.12
CA ARG A 65 0.24 1.44 -31.08
C ARG A 65 1.42 1.58 -32.04
N SER A 66 2.64 1.39 -31.56
CA SER A 66 3.85 1.49 -32.39
C SER A 66 3.90 0.41 -33.48
N LEU A 67 3.26 -0.74 -33.27
CA LEU A 67 3.14 -1.84 -34.24
C LEU A 67 2.07 -1.61 -35.32
N HIS A 68 1.15 -0.66 -35.13
CA HIS A 68 0.04 -0.40 -36.05
C HIS A 68 0.20 0.85 -36.92
N ILE A 69 1.32 1.57 -36.82
CA ILE A 69 1.64 2.76 -37.62
C ILE A 69 2.60 2.42 -38.79
N TRP A 70 2.64 1.15 -39.24
CA TRP A 70 3.39 0.71 -40.42
C TRP A 70 2.47 0.15 -41.49
#